data_AF-A0A2S6F9C3-F1
#
_entry.id   AF-A0A2S6F9C3-F1
#
_cell.length_a   1.000
_cell.length_b   1.000
_cell.length_c   1.000
_cell.angle_alpha   90.00
_cell.angle_beta   90.00
_cell.angle_gamma   90.00
#
_symmetry.space_group_name_H-M   'P 1'
#
loop_
_entity.id
_entity.type
_entity.pdbx_description
1 polymer ?
#
loop_
_entity_poly.entity_id
_entity_poly.type
_entity_poly.pdbx_seq_one_letter_code
_entity_poly.pdbx_strand_id
1 'polypeptide(L)'
;MIMAATIPHIETITFTDWFLTIIDTPGIPINEIETRVAEGFKRKLTERQFQQLTELIHLISFIKHRRLSNPTLALRIYVDENTSSLSRTALIDAVRMLPPKDNKTYELVCYLAQKNKLERYTNITKVPPLQFYQGDGVFEQYDEWILLFELFGLTQVTPNDLIPAIAHLLISNNLGIPELKALSKFIGTTDKLGILSQGFMEKMTPHLCNGQIIEKYESFWLKLQSNDLLTEEMLETIYPLLKQLDALDAFFSLYHEELLHSSALSFLRETLPSFCAMSLPSKENYDDEIPTNTPLHLAVIEGNKTNLERALTFANRNLLITCSYENTALLLACKLADKEAARLILAKMQELGCAVNQRDHHGMTALHWANFYHFDELIRELEIAGAAPQLKAANGKTCEYFYQHQFTLKDLKLNGKEIIDGEFKLSDCALTDIAFHMDKIALNLKLTTPSEIAELYARDEMAQIRSSNRFYLFFKLFRPKLIAWLDKQNELEQQTIHHVSAHS
;
A
#
# COMPACT_ATOMS: atom_id res chain seq x y z
N MET A 1 -45.04 21.03 -71.49
CA MET A 1 -45.02 21.14 -70.01
C MET A 1 -43.59 20.96 -69.55
N ILE A 2 -42.95 22.06 -69.17
CA ILE A 2 -41.60 22.09 -68.62
C ILE A 2 -41.75 21.79 -67.13
N MET A 3 -41.25 20.65 -66.65
CA MET A 3 -41.11 20.42 -65.22
C MET A 3 -39.76 20.98 -64.78
N ALA A 4 -39.84 21.98 -63.90
CA ALA A 4 -38.70 22.56 -63.22
C ALA A 4 -38.04 21.49 -62.34
N ALA A 5 -36.78 21.16 -62.66
CA ALA A 5 -35.92 20.45 -61.74
C ALA A 5 -35.31 21.47 -60.78
N THR A 6 -35.72 21.34 -59.53
CA THR A 6 -35.26 22.08 -58.35
C THR A 6 -33.75 21.93 -58.17
N ILE A 7 -33.10 23.07 -57.92
CA ILE A 7 -31.68 23.21 -57.54
C ILE A 7 -31.45 22.47 -56.21
N PRO A 8 -30.41 21.63 -56.05
CA PRO A 8 -30.09 21.04 -54.76
C PRO A 8 -29.47 22.07 -53.82
N HIS A 9 -29.89 22.01 -52.56
CA HIS A 9 -29.43 22.78 -51.41
C HIS A 9 -27.91 23.02 -51.38
N ILE A 10 -27.50 24.29 -51.34
CA ILE A 10 -26.18 24.69 -50.86
C ILE A 10 -26.19 24.50 -49.34
N GLU A 11 -25.56 23.44 -48.85
CA GLU A 11 -25.30 23.31 -47.42
C GLU A 11 -24.48 24.52 -46.95
N THR A 12 -25.01 25.25 -45.97
CA THR A 12 -24.32 26.39 -45.38
C THR A 12 -23.17 25.90 -44.54
N ILE A 13 -21.95 25.93 -45.08
CA ILE A 13 -20.70 25.66 -44.35
C ILE A 13 -20.69 26.48 -43.04
N THR A 14 -20.56 25.80 -41.90
CA THR A 14 -20.44 26.44 -40.59
C THR A 14 -19.02 26.98 -40.37
N PHE A 15 -18.82 27.80 -39.34
CA PHE A 15 -17.48 28.30 -38.99
C PHE A 15 -16.52 27.13 -38.68
N THR A 16 -17.00 26.12 -37.94
CA THR A 16 -16.23 24.91 -37.62
C THR A 16 -15.91 24.11 -38.88
N ASP A 17 -16.89 23.88 -39.76
CA ASP A 17 -16.66 23.14 -41.02
C ASP A 17 -15.62 23.85 -41.89
N TRP A 18 -15.71 25.17 -42.01
CA TRP A 18 -14.72 25.97 -42.73
C TRP A 18 -13.31 25.78 -42.16
N PHE A 19 -13.16 25.90 -40.83
CA PHE A 19 -11.85 25.75 -40.22
C PHE A 19 -11.30 24.32 -40.37
N LEU A 20 -12.17 23.31 -40.25
CA LEU A 20 -11.82 21.91 -40.49
C LEU A 20 -11.33 21.71 -41.93
N THR A 21 -11.98 22.29 -42.94
CA THR A 21 -11.50 22.18 -44.34
C THR A 21 -10.08 22.70 -44.55
N ILE A 22 -9.62 23.65 -43.74
CA ILE A 22 -8.25 24.15 -43.79
C ILE A 22 -7.29 23.11 -43.21
N ILE A 23 -7.53 22.66 -41.97
CA ILE A 23 -6.60 21.79 -41.23
C ILE A 23 -6.69 20.31 -41.64
N ASP A 24 -7.73 19.91 -42.38
CA ASP A 24 -7.86 18.59 -43.02
C ASP A 24 -7.05 18.47 -44.32
N THR A 25 -6.49 19.57 -44.83
CA THR A 25 -5.59 19.53 -45.99
C THR A 25 -4.38 18.65 -45.65
N PRO A 26 -4.15 17.52 -46.33
CA PRO A 26 -3.10 16.58 -45.97
C PRO A 26 -1.71 17.22 -46.00
N GLY A 27 -0.96 17.12 -44.90
CA GLY A 27 0.41 17.63 -44.79
C GLY A 27 0.52 19.16 -44.77
N ILE A 28 -0.57 19.89 -44.56
CA ILE A 28 -0.56 21.36 -44.55
C ILE A 28 0.40 21.91 -43.46
N PRO A 29 1.39 22.75 -43.82
CA PRO A 29 2.29 23.35 -42.86
C PRO A 29 1.59 24.47 -42.07
N ILE A 30 2.02 24.70 -40.82
CA ILE A 30 1.42 25.72 -39.94
C ILE A 30 1.41 27.13 -40.54
N ASN A 31 2.39 27.49 -41.37
CA ASN A 31 2.43 28.79 -42.06
C ASN A 31 1.29 28.95 -43.07
N GLU A 32 0.91 27.86 -43.74
CA GLU A 32 -0.20 27.87 -44.71
C GLU A 32 -1.55 27.91 -43.99
N ILE A 33 -1.68 27.23 -42.84
CA ILE A 33 -2.85 27.35 -41.96
C ILE A 33 -3.02 28.82 -41.53
N GLU A 34 -1.96 29.44 -41.00
CA GLU A 34 -1.97 30.86 -40.60
C GLU A 34 -2.40 31.78 -41.75
N THR A 35 -1.87 31.57 -42.95
CA THR A 35 -2.22 32.35 -44.15
C THR A 35 -3.70 32.21 -44.50
N ARG A 36 -4.21 30.97 -44.61
CA ARG A 36 -5.62 30.71 -44.98
C ARG A 36 -6.61 31.18 -43.91
N VAL A 37 -6.22 31.16 -42.64
CA VAL A 37 -7.03 31.70 -41.53
C VAL A 37 -7.04 33.24 -41.56
N ALA A 38 -5.91 33.87 -41.89
CA ALA A 38 -5.79 35.33 -42.05
C ALA A 38 -6.60 35.87 -43.25
N GLU A 39 -6.77 35.08 -44.32
CA GLU A 39 -7.69 35.40 -45.43
C GLU A 39 -9.16 35.53 -44.97
N GLY A 40 -9.49 34.98 -43.80
CA GLY A 40 -10.72 35.24 -43.08
C GLY A 40 -11.94 34.44 -43.57
N PHE A 41 -12.90 34.26 -42.66
CA PHE A 41 -14.18 33.65 -43.00
C PHE A 41 -15.06 34.64 -43.75
N LYS A 42 -15.49 34.30 -44.97
CA LYS A 42 -16.19 35.20 -45.91
C LYS A 42 -17.58 35.68 -45.46
N ARG A 43 -18.05 35.31 -44.27
CA ARG A 43 -19.38 35.67 -43.73
C ARG A 43 -19.24 36.47 -42.44
N LYS A 44 -20.28 37.24 -42.09
CA LYS A 44 -20.34 38.00 -40.84
C LYS A 44 -20.32 37.03 -39.64
N LEU A 45 -19.27 37.13 -38.84
CA LEU A 45 -19.11 36.35 -37.60
C LEU A 45 -19.99 36.93 -36.49
N THR A 46 -20.52 36.06 -35.64
CA THR A 46 -21.06 36.46 -34.34
C THR A 46 -19.92 36.89 -33.40
N GLU A 47 -20.23 37.63 -32.34
CA GLU A 47 -19.23 38.05 -31.34
C GLU A 47 -18.46 36.85 -30.76
N ARG A 48 -19.16 35.76 -30.44
CA ARG A 48 -18.57 34.50 -29.97
C ARG A 48 -17.62 33.88 -31.01
N GLN A 49 -18.01 33.85 -32.28
CA GLN A 49 -17.16 33.29 -33.34
C GLN A 49 -15.94 34.17 -33.63
N PHE A 50 -16.07 35.50 -33.48
CA PHE A 50 -14.94 36.42 -33.59
C PHE A 50 -13.93 36.20 -32.46
N GLN A 51 -14.41 35.99 -31.22
CA GLN A 51 -13.55 35.63 -30.10
C GLN A 51 -12.84 34.29 -30.35
N GLN A 52 -13.57 33.25 -30.79
CA GLN A 52 -12.99 31.95 -31.14
C GLN A 52 -11.93 32.06 -32.23
N LEU A 53 -12.16 32.88 -33.26
CA LEU A 53 -11.18 33.12 -34.32
C LEU A 53 -9.90 33.78 -33.75
N THR A 54 -10.05 34.75 -32.86
CA THR A 54 -8.91 35.44 -32.21
C THR A 54 -8.08 34.46 -31.38
N GLU A 55 -8.74 33.62 -30.58
CA GLU A 55 -8.10 32.58 -29.78
C GLU A 55 -7.39 31.52 -30.64
N LEU A 56 -7.99 31.11 -31.77
CA LEU A 56 -7.37 30.23 -32.76
C LEU A 56 -6.12 30.85 -33.38
N ILE A 57 -6.14 32.14 -33.73
CA ILE A 57 -4.97 32.85 -34.27
C ILE A 57 -3.83 32.84 -33.26
N HIS A 58 -4.10 33.08 -31.97
CA HIS A 58 -3.09 32.98 -30.92
C HIS A 58 -2.53 31.55 -30.82
N LEU A 59 -3.40 30.53 -30.82
CA LEU A 59 -2.98 29.13 -30.76
C LEU A 59 -2.09 28.75 -31.96
N ILE A 60 -2.47 29.13 -33.18
CA ILE A 60 -1.67 28.94 -34.41
C ILE A 60 -0.29 29.58 -34.25
N SER A 61 -0.25 30.83 -33.78
CA SER A 61 0.99 31.57 -33.55
C SER A 61 1.89 30.87 -32.53
N PHE A 62 1.34 30.43 -31.40
CA PHE A 62 2.11 29.68 -30.39
C PHE A 62 2.66 28.37 -30.95
N ILE A 63 1.84 27.57 -31.64
CA ILE A 63 2.26 26.30 -32.26
C ILE A 63 3.43 26.54 -33.23
N LYS A 64 3.32 27.57 -34.07
CA LYS A 64 4.37 27.99 -35.02
C LYS A 64 5.66 28.39 -34.30
N HIS A 65 5.57 29.28 -33.31
CA HIS A 65 6.74 29.76 -32.57
C HIS A 65 7.43 28.65 -31.76
N ARG A 66 6.67 27.68 -31.24
CA ARG A 66 7.20 26.52 -30.52
C ARG A 66 7.74 25.42 -31.44
N ARG A 67 7.51 25.49 -32.76
CA ARG A 67 8.01 24.53 -33.76
C ARG A 67 7.58 23.08 -33.49
N LEU A 68 6.30 22.90 -33.18
CA LEU A 68 5.71 21.60 -32.87
C LEU A 68 5.50 20.77 -34.15
N SER A 69 5.72 19.46 -34.07
CA SER A 69 5.71 18.55 -35.23
C SER A 69 4.31 18.26 -35.77
N ASN A 70 3.29 18.23 -34.91
CA ASN A 70 1.90 17.98 -35.29
C ASN A 70 1.04 19.24 -35.06
N PRO A 71 1.08 20.23 -35.97
CA PRO A 71 0.43 21.52 -35.76
C PRO A 71 -1.11 21.46 -35.73
N THR A 72 -1.73 20.40 -36.24
CA THR A 72 -3.19 20.34 -36.40
C THR A 72 -3.91 19.74 -35.19
N LEU A 73 -3.21 18.99 -34.32
CA LEU A 73 -3.82 18.26 -33.21
C LEU A 73 -4.55 19.19 -32.21
N ALA A 74 -3.85 20.18 -31.66
CA ALA A 74 -4.46 21.15 -30.74
C ALA A 74 -5.54 22.00 -31.42
N LEU A 75 -5.38 22.31 -32.71
CA LEU A 75 -6.37 23.08 -33.48
C LEU A 75 -7.67 22.29 -33.63
N ARG A 76 -7.58 20.99 -33.92
CA ARG A 76 -8.74 20.08 -33.97
C ARG A 76 -9.45 20.00 -32.62
N ILE A 77 -8.69 19.80 -31.54
CA ILE A 77 -9.25 19.72 -30.18
C ILE A 77 -9.96 21.02 -29.81
N TYR A 78 -9.38 22.18 -30.16
CA TYR A 78 -9.98 23.47 -29.85
C TYR A 78 -11.34 23.65 -30.54
N VAL A 79 -11.50 23.24 -31.80
CA VAL A 79 -12.77 23.39 -32.54
C VAL A 79 -13.77 22.25 -32.31
N ASP A 80 -13.35 21.15 -31.68
CA ASP A 80 -14.22 20.03 -31.32
C ASP A 80 -15.32 20.51 -30.36
N GLU A 81 -16.56 20.12 -30.65
CA GLU A 81 -17.74 20.52 -29.87
C GLU A 81 -17.73 19.94 -28.45
N ASN A 82 -17.09 18.78 -28.25
CA ASN A 82 -17.00 18.09 -26.97
C ASN A 82 -15.94 18.70 -26.04
N THR A 83 -15.06 19.57 -26.55
CA THR A 83 -14.08 20.28 -25.73
C THR A 83 -14.78 21.38 -24.93
N SER A 84 -14.60 21.40 -23.61
CA SER A 84 -15.21 22.39 -22.73
C SER A 84 -14.55 23.76 -22.91
N SER A 85 -15.26 24.83 -22.55
CA SER A 85 -14.69 26.19 -22.62
C SER A 85 -13.42 26.33 -21.77
N LEU A 86 -13.40 25.72 -20.58
CA LEU A 86 -12.24 25.75 -19.67
C LEU A 86 -11.05 24.99 -20.27
N SER A 87 -11.31 23.84 -20.89
CA SER A 87 -10.26 23.04 -21.56
C SER A 87 -9.68 23.78 -22.78
N ARG A 88 -10.49 24.53 -23.53
CA ARG A 88 -10.01 25.39 -24.65
C ARG A 88 -9.06 26.47 -24.15
N THR A 89 -9.43 27.19 -23.10
CA THR A 89 -8.57 28.22 -22.48
C THR A 89 -7.27 27.60 -21.98
N ALA A 90 -7.37 26.52 -21.21
CA ALA A 90 -6.23 25.76 -20.70
C ALA A 90 -5.30 25.27 -21.82
N LEU A 91 -5.85 24.83 -22.96
CA LEU A 91 -5.05 24.38 -24.10
C LEU A 91 -4.20 25.51 -24.68
N ILE A 92 -4.76 26.70 -24.82
CA ILE A 92 -4.01 27.88 -25.29
C ILE A 92 -2.90 28.23 -24.29
N ASP A 93 -3.22 28.28 -23.01
CA ASP A 93 -2.26 28.60 -21.95
C ASP A 93 -1.13 27.58 -21.86
N ALA A 94 -1.45 26.30 -21.92
CA ALA A 94 -0.46 25.23 -21.89
C ALA A 94 0.48 25.31 -23.11
N VAL A 95 -0.07 25.42 -24.33
CA VAL A 95 0.73 25.51 -25.56
C VAL A 95 1.62 26.76 -25.56
N ARG A 96 1.12 27.88 -25.01
CA ARG A 96 1.92 29.08 -24.78
C ARG A 96 3.09 28.83 -23.84
N MET A 97 2.93 28.02 -22.80
CA MET A 97 3.97 27.74 -21.79
C MET A 97 4.97 26.66 -22.21
N LEU A 98 4.69 25.89 -23.27
CA LEU A 98 5.58 24.80 -23.72
C LEU A 98 6.99 25.29 -24.09
N PRO A 99 8.03 24.49 -23.83
CA PRO A 99 9.35 24.70 -24.42
C PRO A 99 9.35 24.50 -25.94
N PRO A 100 10.27 25.12 -26.70
CA PRO A 100 10.39 24.89 -28.14
C PRO A 100 10.71 23.42 -28.47
N LYS A 101 10.05 22.85 -29.48
CA LYS A 101 10.18 21.48 -29.97
C LYS A 101 9.79 20.38 -28.96
N ASP A 102 9.13 20.72 -27.87
CA ASP A 102 8.65 19.74 -26.89
C ASP A 102 7.35 19.05 -27.37
N ASN A 103 7.51 18.11 -28.30
CA ASN A 103 6.39 17.40 -28.90
C ASN A 103 5.73 16.42 -27.91
N LYS A 104 6.50 15.84 -26.97
CA LYS A 104 5.97 14.90 -25.98
C LYS A 104 4.98 15.57 -25.04
N THR A 105 5.38 16.70 -24.45
CA THR A 105 4.45 17.46 -23.59
C THR A 105 3.28 18.00 -24.39
N TYR A 106 3.52 18.46 -25.63
CA TYR A 106 2.43 18.90 -26.51
C TYR A 106 1.38 17.81 -26.74
N GLU A 107 1.80 16.59 -27.06
CA GLU A 107 0.90 15.46 -27.23
C GLU A 107 0.15 15.13 -25.94
N LEU A 108 0.84 15.10 -24.79
CA LEU A 108 0.21 14.89 -23.49
C LEU A 108 -0.85 15.94 -23.17
N VAL A 109 -0.52 17.23 -23.36
CA VAL A 109 -1.44 18.36 -23.18
C VAL A 109 -2.67 18.21 -24.08
N CYS A 110 -2.47 17.79 -25.34
CA CYS A 110 -3.57 17.53 -26.26
C CYS A 110 -4.49 16.39 -25.77
N TYR A 111 -3.91 15.27 -25.31
CA TYR A 111 -4.71 14.17 -24.73
C TYR A 111 -5.53 14.62 -23.52
N LEU A 112 -4.92 15.37 -22.59
CA LEU A 112 -5.61 15.89 -21.43
C LEU A 112 -6.72 16.89 -21.81
N ALA A 113 -6.48 17.73 -22.82
CA ALA A 113 -7.47 18.68 -23.32
C ALA A 113 -8.68 17.97 -23.95
N GLN A 114 -8.42 16.94 -24.77
CA GLN A 114 -9.45 16.15 -25.43
C GLN A 114 -10.38 15.44 -24.43
N LYS A 115 -9.87 15.10 -23.23
CA LYS A 115 -10.66 14.50 -22.15
C LYS A 115 -11.17 15.52 -21.12
N ASN A 116 -11.04 16.82 -21.40
CA ASN A 116 -11.45 17.90 -20.51
C ASN A 116 -10.82 17.82 -19.09
N LYS A 117 -9.55 17.39 -19.03
CA LYS A 117 -8.77 17.27 -17.78
C LYS A 117 -7.59 18.23 -17.68
N LEU A 118 -7.30 18.99 -18.75
CA LEU A 118 -6.13 19.86 -18.82
C LEU A 118 -6.17 21.05 -17.84
N GLU A 119 -7.35 21.63 -17.61
CA GLU A 119 -7.53 22.85 -16.79
C GLU A 119 -6.82 22.77 -15.43
N ARG A 120 -6.88 21.61 -14.77
CA ARG A 120 -6.21 21.37 -13.50
C ARG A 120 -4.72 21.70 -13.55
N TYR A 121 -4.06 21.39 -14.66
CA TYR A 121 -2.61 21.51 -14.80
C TYR A 121 -2.16 22.93 -15.14
N THR A 122 -3.06 23.76 -15.67
CA THR A 122 -2.77 25.14 -16.08
C THR A 122 -3.16 26.17 -15.04
N ASN A 123 -4.00 25.81 -14.07
CA ASN A 123 -4.36 26.68 -12.96
C ASN A 123 -3.17 26.88 -12.01
N ILE A 124 -3.02 28.12 -11.51
CA ILE A 124 -2.06 28.44 -10.45
C ILE A 124 -2.50 27.71 -9.18
N THR A 125 -1.73 26.71 -8.77
CA THR A 125 -1.86 26.10 -7.45
C THR A 125 -1.05 26.93 -6.45
N LYS A 126 -1.71 27.40 -5.38
CA LYS A 126 -0.99 27.98 -4.22
C LYS A 126 -0.24 26.84 -3.54
N VAL A 127 1.09 26.88 -3.55
CA VAL A 127 1.92 25.91 -2.83
C VAL A 127 1.91 26.26 -1.33
N PRO A 128 1.99 25.28 -0.42
CA PRO A 128 2.22 25.55 1.00
C PRO A 128 3.42 26.49 1.17
N PRO A 129 3.32 27.50 2.04
CA PRO A 129 4.34 28.53 2.11
C PRO A 129 5.68 27.94 2.58
N LEU A 130 6.77 28.39 1.95
CA LEU A 130 8.10 28.19 2.50
C LEU A 130 8.21 29.01 3.79
N GLN A 131 8.45 28.32 4.90
CA GLN A 131 8.67 28.96 6.21
C GLN A 131 10.14 29.33 6.35
N PHE A 132 10.41 30.63 6.42
CA PHE A 132 11.72 31.19 6.70
C PHE A 132 11.78 31.64 8.16
N TYR A 133 12.81 31.19 8.88
CA TYR A 133 13.10 31.66 10.23
C TYR A 133 14.08 32.82 10.13
N GLN A 134 13.63 34.04 10.45
CA GLN A 134 14.48 35.22 10.48
C GLN A 134 14.27 35.97 11.80
N GLY A 135 15.22 35.85 12.72
CA GLY A 135 15.09 36.38 14.09
C GLY A 135 14.02 35.64 14.90
N ASP A 136 13.22 36.37 15.69
CA ASP A 136 12.14 35.83 16.53
C ASP A 136 10.81 35.58 15.77
N GLY A 137 10.82 35.63 14.43
CA GLY A 137 9.63 35.51 13.60
C GLY A 137 9.70 34.40 12.54
N VAL A 138 8.55 33.76 12.28
CA VAL A 138 8.33 32.85 11.15
C VAL A 138 7.71 33.64 10.00
N PHE A 139 8.38 33.69 8.86
CA PHE A 139 7.87 34.31 7.63
C PHE A 139 7.41 33.24 6.65
N GLU A 140 6.20 33.38 6.12
CA GLU A 140 5.62 32.47 5.13
C GLU A 140 5.64 33.11 3.73
N GLN A 141 6.37 32.51 2.78
CA GLN A 141 6.32 32.91 1.36
C GLN A 141 5.48 31.92 0.57
N TYR A 142 4.42 32.41 -0.07
CA TYR A 142 3.57 31.62 -0.95
C TYR A 142 4.13 31.66 -2.38
N ASP A 143 4.63 30.53 -2.88
CA ASP A 143 5.00 30.40 -4.28
C ASP A 143 3.77 29.95 -5.10
N GLU A 144 3.49 30.66 -6.19
CA GLU A 144 2.53 30.25 -7.21
C GLU A 144 3.20 29.17 -8.08
N TRP A 145 2.63 27.97 -8.14
CA TRP A 145 3.17 26.88 -8.95
C TRP A 145 2.14 26.35 -9.93
N ILE A 146 2.58 26.09 -11.14
CA ILE A 146 1.74 25.54 -12.21
C ILE A 146 2.12 24.07 -12.37
N LEU A 147 1.16 23.17 -12.13
CA LEU A 147 1.35 21.72 -12.23
C LEU A 147 1.86 21.26 -13.60
N LEU A 148 1.58 22.03 -14.67
CA LEU A 148 2.11 21.83 -16.01
C LEU A 148 3.64 21.68 -16.04
N PHE A 149 4.38 22.38 -15.17
CA PHE A 149 5.83 22.26 -15.13
C PHE A 149 6.32 20.89 -14.63
N GLU A 150 5.56 20.23 -13.76
CA GLU A 150 5.87 18.84 -13.37
C GLU A 150 5.65 17.88 -14.54
N LEU A 151 4.67 18.17 -15.42
CA LEU A 151 4.47 17.40 -16.66
C LEU A 151 5.65 17.54 -17.62
N PHE A 152 6.38 18.66 -17.60
CA PHE A 152 7.59 18.83 -18.43
C PHE A 152 8.68 17.88 -17.95
N GLY A 153 8.88 17.77 -16.63
CA GLY A 153 9.83 16.81 -16.06
C GLY A 153 9.44 15.37 -16.36
N LEU A 154 8.16 15.03 -16.17
CA LEU A 154 7.63 13.68 -16.42
C LEU A 154 7.80 13.26 -17.89
N THR A 155 7.43 14.12 -18.83
CA THR A 155 7.52 13.79 -20.26
C THR A 155 8.96 13.72 -20.74
N GLN A 156 9.90 14.47 -20.15
CA GLN A 156 11.33 14.35 -20.50
C GLN A 156 11.85 12.94 -20.29
N VAL A 157 11.49 12.30 -19.17
CA VAL A 157 11.90 10.92 -18.83
C VAL A 157 11.00 9.84 -19.44
N THR A 158 9.85 10.22 -20.03
CA THR A 158 8.92 9.26 -20.64
C THR A 158 9.29 8.97 -22.10
N PRO A 159 9.37 7.69 -22.53
CA PRO A 159 9.44 7.30 -23.94
C PRO A 159 8.25 7.80 -24.77
N ASN A 160 8.47 8.15 -26.04
CA ASN A 160 7.43 8.80 -26.88
C ASN A 160 6.16 7.94 -27.03
N ASP A 161 6.31 6.64 -27.20
CA ASP A 161 5.24 5.66 -27.37
C ASP A 161 4.39 5.47 -26.10
N LEU A 162 4.90 5.87 -24.93
CA LEU A 162 4.21 5.75 -23.65
C LEU A 162 3.46 7.01 -23.20
N ILE A 163 3.54 8.10 -23.96
CA ILE A 163 2.79 9.33 -23.68
C ILE A 163 1.27 9.06 -23.56
N PRO A 164 0.62 8.26 -24.42
CA PRO A 164 -0.79 7.92 -24.24
C PRO A 164 -1.10 7.17 -22.94
N ALA A 165 -0.20 6.30 -22.48
CA ALA A 165 -0.35 5.56 -21.22
C ALA A 165 -0.23 6.50 -20.01
N ILE A 166 0.73 7.43 -20.03
CA ILE A 166 0.84 8.48 -19.01
C ILE A 166 -0.40 9.37 -19.01
N ALA A 167 -0.91 9.76 -20.19
CA ALA A 167 -2.14 10.53 -20.28
C ALA A 167 -3.31 9.79 -19.63
N HIS A 168 -3.48 8.50 -19.94
CA HIS A 168 -4.51 7.66 -19.33
C HIS A 168 -4.40 7.64 -17.79
N LEU A 169 -3.19 7.43 -17.26
CA LEU A 169 -2.95 7.44 -15.81
C LEU A 169 -3.33 8.77 -15.17
N LEU A 170 -2.95 9.91 -15.77
CA LEU A 170 -3.26 11.25 -15.28
C LEU A 170 -4.74 11.64 -15.43
N ILE A 171 -5.47 11.00 -16.35
CA ILE A 171 -6.91 11.18 -16.50
C ILE A 171 -7.67 10.39 -15.44
N SER A 172 -7.18 9.18 -15.13
CA SER A 172 -7.77 8.28 -14.13
C SER A 172 -7.47 8.69 -12.69
N ASN A 173 -6.38 9.42 -12.45
CA ASN A 173 -5.92 9.79 -11.11
C ASN A 173 -5.72 11.31 -10.96
N ASN A 174 -6.09 11.86 -9.81
CA ASN A 174 -5.91 13.29 -9.51
C ASN A 174 -4.56 13.52 -8.80
N LEU A 175 -3.45 13.31 -9.51
CA LEU A 175 -2.11 13.45 -8.93
C LEU A 175 -1.79 14.91 -8.58
N GLY A 176 -1.11 15.12 -7.45
CA GLY A 176 -0.56 16.41 -7.01
C GLY A 176 0.94 16.51 -7.30
N ILE A 177 1.58 17.57 -6.79
CA ILE A 177 3.03 17.79 -7.01
C ILE A 177 3.88 16.62 -6.47
N PRO A 178 3.69 16.15 -5.22
CA PRO A 178 4.50 15.03 -4.70
C PRO A 178 4.32 13.76 -5.53
N GLU A 179 3.08 13.45 -5.92
CA GLU A 179 2.76 12.29 -6.75
C GLU A 179 3.40 12.37 -8.14
N LEU A 180 3.36 13.53 -8.79
CA LEU A 180 3.95 13.72 -10.12
C LEU A 180 5.48 13.61 -10.09
N LYS A 181 6.12 14.10 -9.02
CA LYS A 181 7.57 13.93 -8.81
C LYS A 181 7.93 12.47 -8.58
N ALA A 182 7.19 11.78 -7.71
CA ALA A 182 7.35 10.35 -7.49
C ALA A 182 7.14 9.55 -8.78
N LEU A 183 6.11 9.89 -9.58
CA LEU A 183 5.82 9.26 -10.86
C LEU A 183 6.95 9.49 -11.87
N SER A 184 7.45 10.72 -12.00
CA SER A 184 8.56 11.03 -12.89
C SER A 184 9.80 10.21 -12.54
N LYS A 185 10.13 10.12 -11.25
CA LYS A 185 11.23 9.28 -10.76
C LYS A 185 10.98 7.81 -11.07
N PHE A 186 9.79 7.29 -10.76
CA PHE A 186 9.38 5.90 -11.05
C PHE A 186 9.52 5.55 -12.54
N ILE A 187 9.05 6.41 -13.44
CA ILE A 187 9.16 6.20 -14.90
C ILE A 187 10.63 6.19 -15.31
N GLY A 188 11.43 7.16 -14.85
CA GLY A 188 12.86 7.21 -15.16
C GLY A 188 13.64 6.01 -14.59
N THR A 189 13.25 5.49 -13.42
CA THR A 189 13.85 4.30 -12.82
C THR A 189 13.48 3.05 -13.61
N THR A 190 12.19 2.83 -13.90
CA THR A 190 11.71 1.64 -14.62
C THR A 190 12.18 1.59 -16.08
N ASP A 191 12.38 2.74 -16.72
CA ASP A 191 13.01 2.85 -18.05
C ASP A 191 14.48 2.38 -18.01
N LYS A 192 15.25 2.84 -17.02
CA LYS A 192 16.64 2.39 -16.81
C LYS A 192 16.76 0.92 -16.48
N LEU A 193 15.75 0.35 -15.80
CA LEU A 193 15.66 -1.08 -15.53
C LEU A 193 15.28 -1.90 -16.77
N GLY A 194 14.86 -1.26 -17.87
CA GLY A 194 14.48 -1.94 -19.11
C GLY A 194 13.13 -2.66 -19.05
N ILE A 195 12.32 -2.43 -18.01
CA ILE A 195 11.01 -3.07 -17.82
C ILE A 195 9.83 -2.17 -18.26
N LEU A 196 10.11 -0.89 -18.51
CA LEU A 196 9.09 0.06 -18.89
C LEU A 196 8.56 -0.25 -20.30
N SER A 197 7.27 -0.57 -20.39
CA SER A 197 6.57 -0.89 -21.63
C SER A 197 5.09 -0.51 -21.53
N GLN A 198 4.37 -0.54 -22.64
CA GLN A 198 2.92 -0.29 -22.64
C GLN A 198 2.18 -1.30 -21.76
N GLY A 199 2.54 -2.59 -21.84
CA GLY A 199 1.96 -3.64 -21.01
C GLY A 199 2.27 -3.45 -19.52
N PHE A 200 3.51 -3.11 -19.18
CA PHE A 200 3.89 -2.77 -17.80
C PHE A 200 3.07 -1.60 -17.26
N MET A 201 2.94 -0.51 -18.03
CA MET A 201 2.16 0.65 -17.63
C MET A 201 0.68 0.33 -17.47
N GLU A 202 0.10 -0.52 -18.32
CA GLU A 202 -1.28 -0.98 -18.18
C GLU A 202 -1.51 -1.70 -16.84
N LYS A 203 -0.58 -2.61 -16.47
CA LYS A 203 -0.65 -3.33 -15.19
C LYS A 203 -0.41 -2.43 -13.98
N MET A 204 0.49 -1.44 -14.10
CA MET A 204 0.86 -0.56 -12.99
C MET A 204 -0.12 0.58 -12.74
N THR A 205 -0.80 1.10 -13.78
CA THR A 205 -1.67 2.28 -13.68
C THR A 205 -2.69 2.24 -12.53
N PRO A 206 -3.39 1.14 -12.24
CA PRO A 206 -4.34 1.06 -11.13
C PRO A 206 -3.71 1.26 -9.74
N HIS A 207 -2.39 1.10 -9.63
CA HIS A 207 -1.66 1.11 -8.37
C HIS A 207 -0.90 2.41 -8.10
N LEU A 208 -0.68 3.24 -9.13
CA LEU A 208 0.12 4.47 -9.04
C LEU A 208 -0.74 5.69 -8.66
N CYS A 209 -1.37 5.65 -7.48
CA CYS A 209 -2.36 6.64 -7.04
C CYS A 209 -1.88 7.64 -5.97
N ASN A 210 -0.80 7.32 -5.23
CA ASN A 210 -0.26 8.13 -4.13
C ASN A 210 1.27 8.13 -4.20
N GLY A 211 1.92 9.26 -3.88
CA GLY A 211 3.38 9.39 -3.94
C GLY A 211 4.14 8.34 -3.12
N GLN A 212 3.70 8.07 -1.89
CA GLN A 212 4.31 7.05 -1.03
C GLN A 212 4.15 5.64 -1.61
N ILE A 213 3.00 5.34 -2.21
CA ILE A 213 2.75 4.04 -2.85
C ILE A 213 3.63 3.90 -4.10
N ILE A 214 3.75 4.95 -4.91
CA ILE A 214 4.62 4.98 -6.09
C ILE A 214 6.08 4.72 -5.69
N GLU A 215 6.57 5.37 -4.63
CA GLU A 215 7.92 5.18 -4.08
C GLU A 215 8.13 3.75 -3.55
N LYS A 216 7.12 3.15 -2.91
CA LYS A 216 7.16 1.74 -2.50
C LYS A 216 7.31 0.80 -3.70
N TYR A 217 6.53 1.00 -4.77
CA TYR A 217 6.68 0.20 -5.99
C TYR A 217 8.04 0.40 -6.65
N GLU A 218 8.53 1.65 -6.72
CA GLU A 218 9.88 1.93 -7.22
C GLU A 218 10.93 1.12 -6.45
N SER A 219 10.86 1.14 -5.12
CA SER A 219 11.77 0.41 -4.23
C SER A 219 11.66 -1.10 -4.42
N PHE A 220 10.45 -1.61 -4.61
CA PHE A 220 10.19 -3.02 -4.88
C PHE A 220 10.83 -3.48 -6.20
N TRP A 221 10.65 -2.74 -7.30
CA TRP A 221 11.27 -3.09 -8.58
C TRP A 221 12.79 -3.02 -8.53
N LEU A 222 13.35 -2.03 -7.83
CA LEU A 222 14.80 -1.95 -7.58
C LEU A 222 15.32 -3.14 -6.79
N LYS A 223 14.58 -3.60 -5.77
CA LYS A 223 14.90 -4.81 -4.99
C LYS A 223 14.90 -6.05 -5.87
N LEU A 224 13.92 -6.20 -6.77
CA LEU A 224 13.91 -7.33 -7.70
C LEU A 224 15.10 -7.29 -8.65
N GLN A 225 15.46 -6.10 -9.17
CA GLN A 225 16.64 -5.97 -10.03
C GLN A 225 17.93 -6.32 -9.28
N SER A 226 18.11 -5.89 -8.04
CA SER A 226 19.34 -6.17 -7.27
C SER A 226 19.56 -7.66 -7.01
N ASN A 227 18.51 -8.47 -7.19
CA ASN A 227 18.53 -9.92 -7.03
C ASN A 227 18.41 -10.66 -8.37
N ASP A 228 18.53 -9.94 -9.51
CA ASP A 228 18.40 -10.48 -10.87
C ASP A 228 17.04 -11.16 -11.16
N LEU A 229 15.96 -10.66 -10.55
CA LEU A 229 14.60 -11.24 -10.63
C LEU A 229 13.67 -10.53 -11.64
N LEU A 230 14.17 -9.58 -12.44
CA LEU A 230 13.37 -8.87 -13.46
C LEU A 230 13.33 -9.63 -14.80
N THR A 231 12.85 -10.86 -14.78
CA THR A 231 12.57 -11.64 -16.00
C THR A 231 11.09 -11.57 -16.37
N GLU A 232 10.76 -11.68 -17.65
CA GLU A 232 9.37 -11.65 -18.15
C GLU A 232 8.49 -12.69 -17.42
N GLU A 233 9.00 -13.90 -17.22
CA GLU A 233 8.26 -14.99 -16.57
C GLU A 233 7.99 -14.72 -15.08
N MET A 234 8.92 -14.06 -14.38
CA MET A 234 8.73 -13.64 -12.99
C MET A 234 7.72 -12.50 -12.90
N LEU A 235 7.80 -11.51 -13.79
CA LEU A 235 6.87 -10.39 -13.84
C LEU A 235 5.42 -10.87 -14.05
N GLU A 236 5.19 -11.81 -14.97
CA GLU A 236 3.86 -12.40 -15.20
C GLU A 236 3.31 -13.12 -13.97
N THR A 237 4.17 -13.66 -13.12
CA THR A 237 3.76 -14.29 -11.85
C THR A 237 3.42 -13.24 -10.78
N ILE A 238 4.04 -12.06 -10.84
CA ILE A 238 3.88 -10.97 -9.87
C ILE A 238 2.66 -10.10 -10.20
N TYR A 239 2.39 -9.82 -11.49
CA TYR A 239 1.33 -8.87 -11.89
C TYR A 239 -0.05 -9.12 -11.26
N PRO A 240 -0.55 -10.36 -11.14
CA PRO A 240 -1.85 -10.63 -10.51
C PRO A 240 -1.90 -10.24 -9.03
N LEU A 241 -0.74 -10.09 -8.37
CA LEU A 241 -0.59 -9.89 -6.94
C LEU A 241 -0.15 -8.47 -6.56
N LEU A 242 0.01 -7.56 -7.52
CA LEU A 242 0.48 -6.19 -7.28
C LEU A 242 -0.31 -5.44 -6.20
N LYS A 243 -1.62 -5.72 -6.09
CA LYS A 243 -2.47 -5.12 -5.03
C LYS A 243 -1.93 -5.39 -3.61
N GLN A 244 -1.14 -6.44 -3.42
CA GLN A 244 -0.63 -6.90 -2.13
C GLN A 244 0.88 -6.60 -1.99
N LEU A 245 1.27 -5.35 -2.26
CA LEU A 245 2.67 -4.94 -2.33
C LEU A 245 3.48 -5.27 -1.05
N ASP A 246 2.93 -5.05 0.13
CA ASP A 246 3.66 -5.33 1.38
C ASP A 246 3.92 -6.84 1.55
N ALA A 247 2.97 -7.70 1.12
CA ALA A 247 3.15 -9.15 1.11
C ALA A 247 4.16 -9.61 0.05
N LEU A 248 4.15 -9.00 -1.14
CA LEU A 248 5.17 -9.23 -2.16
C LEU A 248 6.56 -8.85 -1.62
N ASP A 249 6.70 -7.66 -1.03
CA ASP A 249 7.96 -7.18 -0.51
C ASP A 249 8.51 -8.08 0.60
N ALA A 250 7.64 -8.54 1.51
CA ALA A 250 7.98 -9.52 2.53
C ALA A 250 8.43 -10.85 1.90
N PHE A 251 7.69 -11.40 0.93
CA PHE A 251 8.05 -12.66 0.27
C PHE A 251 9.46 -12.60 -0.33
N PHE A 252 9.73 -11.60 -1.17
CA PHE A 252 11.03 -11.49 -1.85
C PHE A 252 12.18 -11.21 -0.87
N SER A 253 11.90 -10.66 0.31
CA SER A 253 12.89 -10.48 1.37
C SER A 253 13.16 -11.78 2.15
N LEU A 254 12.14 -12.62 2.34
CA LEU A 254 12.24 -13.85 3.13
C LEU A 254 12.81 -15.02 2.34
N TYR A 255 12.54 -15.09 1.04
CA TYR A 255 12.89 -16.21 0.16
C TYR A 255 14.02 -15.90 -0.81
N HIS A 256 14.89 -14.94 -0.46
CA HIS A 256 15.98 -14.52 -1.34
C HIS A 256 16.85 -15.71 -1.80
N GLU A 257 17.24 -16.59 -0.88
CA GLU A 257 18.09 -17.75 -1.19
C GLU A 257 17.41 -18.73 -2.14
N GLU A 258 16.13 -19.04 -1.91
CA GLU A 258 15.35 -19.95 -2.75
C GLU A 258 15.16 -19.41 -4.17
N LEU A 259 15.13 -18.08 -4.30
CA LEU A 259 14.96 -17.38 -5.57
C LEU A 259 16.27 -17.24 -6.38
N LEU A 260 17.44 -17.57 -5.80
CA LEU A 260 18.72 -17.61 -6.52
C LEU A 260 18.95 -18.92 -7.29
N HIS A 261 18.14 -19.95 -7.05
CA HIS A 261 18.31 -21.27 -7.65
C HIS A 261 17.60 -21.42 -9.01
N SER A 262 18.02 -22.40 -9.81
CA SER A 262 17.41 -22.68 -11.13
C SER A 262 15.92 -23.06 -11.08
N SER A 263 15.41 -23.43 -9.90
CA SER A 263 14.00 -23.75 -9.64
C SER A 263 13.18 -22.54 -9.13
N ALA A 264 13.74 -21.33 -9.16
CA ALA A 264 13.09 -20.12 -8.62
C ALA A 264 11.69 -19.90 -9.20
N LEU A 265 11.51 -20.04 -10.51
CA LEU A 265 10.21 -19.81 -11.14
C LEU A 265 9.15 -20.83 -10.72
N SER A 266 9.50 -22.11 -10.61
CA SER A 266 8.56 -23.14 -10.14
C SER A 266 8.19 -22.92 -8.69
N PHE A 267 9.17 -22.58 -7.85
CA PHE A 267 8.95 -22.24 -6.44
C PHE A 267 8.04 -21.01 -6.30
N LEU A 268 8.33 -19.95 -7.05
CA LEU A 268 7.53 -18.72 -7.07
C LEU A 268 6.06 -19.02 -7.43
N ARG A 269 5.83 -19.78 -8.51
CA ARG A 269 4.47 -20.13 -8.96
C ARG A 269 3.69 -20.96 -7.94
N GLU A 270 4.36 -21.82 -7.20
CA GLU A 270 3.74 -22.67 -6.18
C GLU A 270 3.44 -21.89 -4.89
N THR A 271 4.42 -21.13 -4.40
CA THR A 271 4.39 -20.56 -3.06
C THR A 271 3.82 -19.15 -3.01
N LEU A 272 4.16 -18.28 -3.97
CA LEU A 272 3.82 -16.85 -3.92
C LEU A 272 2.31 -16.60 -3.79
N PRO A 273 1.42 -17.23 -4.59
CA PRO A 273 -0.01 -16.97 -4.47
C PRO A 273 -0.57 -17.38 -3.10
N SER A 274 -0.09 -18.50 -2.56
CA SER A 274 -0.50 -18.98 -1.23
C SER A 274 0.01 -18.04 -0.12
N PHE A 275 1.27 -17.60 -0.22
CA PHE A 275 1.87 -16.68 0.72
C PHE A 275 1.10 -15.34 0.75
N CYS A 276 0.87 -14.74 -0.41
CA CYS A 276 0.13 -13.50 -0.57
C CYS A 276 -1.30 -13.62 -0.02
N ALA A 277 -2.04 -14.66 -0.44
CA ALA A 277 -3.41 -14.88 0.04
C ALA A 277 -3.51 -15.02 1.58
N MET A 278 -2.53 -15.66 2.21
CA MET A 278 -2.49 -15.85 3.67
C MET A 278 -1.82 -14.69 4.42
N SER A 279 -1.28 -13.70 3.71
CA SER A 279 -0.75 -12.46 4.30
C SER A 279 -1.83 -11.38 4.45
N LEU A 280 -3.07 -11.66 4.04
CA LEU A 280 -4.21 -10.78 4.24
C LEU A 280 -5.02 -11.26 5.46
N PRO A 281 -5.39 -10.36 6.38
CA PRO A 281 -6.24 -10.72 7.50
C PRO A 281 -7.64 -11.12 7.01
N SER A 282 -8.28 -12.04 7.75
CA SER A 282 -9.68 -12.38 7.57
C SER A 282 -10.58 -11.15 7.71
N LYS A 283 -11.64 -11.08 6.91
CA LYS A 283 -12.66 -10.01 7.01
C LYS A 283 -13.39 -9.99 8.35
N GLU A 284 -13.33 -11.09 9.09
CA GLU A 284 -13.94 -11.25 10.41
C GLU A 284 -12.97 -10.92 11.56
N ASN A 285 -11.73 -10.52 11.23
CA ASN A 285 -10.75 -10.12 12.24
C ASN A 285 -11.04 -8.69 12.73
N TYR A 286 -10.95 -8.51 14.05
CA TYR A 286 -11.16 -7.23 14.75
C TYR A 286 -9.85 -6.52 15.12
N ASP A 287 -8.69 -7.12 14.80
CA ASP A 287 -7.37 -6.52 15.03
C ASP A 287 -6.99 -5.55 13.91
N ASP A 288 -6.17 -4.55 14.24
CA ASP A 288 -5.59 -3.64 13.26
C ASP A 288 -4.80 -4.40 12.19
N GLU A 289 -4.85 -3.92 10.94
CA GLU A 289 -4.05 -4.48 9.86
C GLU A 289 -2.57 -4.12 10.08
N ILE A 290 -1.75 -5.14 10.30
CA ILE A 290 -0.33 -4.99 10.54
C ILE A 290 0.44 -5.46 9.30
N PRO A 291 1.09 -4.57 8.53
CA PRO A 291 1.79 -4.94 7.31
C PRO A 291 2.94 -5.92 7.51
N THR A 292 3.52 -5.98 8.71
CA THR A 292 4.63 -6.90 9.04
C THR A 292 4.15 -8.31 9.42
N ASN A 293 2.84 -8.54 9.56
CA ASN A 293 2.33 -9.87 9.85
C ASN A 293 2.55 -10.79 8.64
N THR A 294 3.35 -11.83 8.84
CA THR A 294 3.52 -12.91 7.86
C THR A 294 2.38 -13.92 7.96
N PRO A 295 2.23 -14.85 6.99
CA PRO A 295 1.22 -15.91 7.08
C PRO A 295 1.23 -16.72 8.38
N LEU A 296 2.41 -16.95 8.97
CA LEU A 296 2.51 -17.64 10.27
C LEU A 296 1.93 -16.81 11.41
N HIS A 297 2.16 -15.49 11.41
CA HIS A 297 1.60 -14.61 12.44
C HIS A 297 0.08 -14.54 12.33
N LEU A 298 -0.46 -14.34 11.12
CA LEU A 298 -1.91 -14.28 10.92
C LEU A 298 -2.59 -15.60 11.26
N ALA A 299 -2.02 -16.75 10.88
CA ALA A 299 -2.59 -18.04 11.23
C ALA A 299 -2.70 -18.25 12.75
N VAL A 300 -1.71 -17.76 13.52
CA VAL A 300 -1.73 -17.79 15.00
C VAL A 300 -2.74 -16.79 15.57
N ILE A 301 -2.77 -15.56 15.05
CA ILE A 301 -3.71 -14.50 15.48
C ILE A 301 -5.16 -14.96 15.26
N GLU A 302 -5.45 -15.62 14.15
CA GLU A 302 -6.78 -16.07 13.76
C GLU A 302 -7.14 -17.45 14.35
N GLY A 303 -6.21 -18.14 15.02
CA GLY A 303 -6.39 -19.52 15.48
C GLY A 303 -6.67 -20.50 14.32
N ASN A 304 -6.20 -20.18 13.11
CA ASN A 304 -6.49 -20.93 11.91
C ASN A 304 -5.43 -22.02 11.68
N LYS A 305 -5.67 -23.19 12.28
CA LYS A 305 -4.79 -24.36 12.18
C LYS A 305 -4.49 -24.76 10.72
N THR A 306 -5.49 -24.70 9.82
CA THR A 306 -5.30 -25.07 8.42
C THR A 306 -4.32 -24.14 7.71
N ASN A 307 -4.47 -22.82 7.90
CA ASN A 307 -3.52 -21.84 7.36
C ASN A 307 -2.15 -21.96 8.01
N LEU A 308 -2.09 -22.31 9.30
CA LEU A 308 -0.82 -22.56 9.98
C LEU A 308 -0.07 -23.75 9.35
N GLU A 309 -0.73 -24.90 9.22
CA GLU A 309 -0.15 -26.09 8.60
C GLU A 309 0.30 -25.81 7.16
N ARG A 310 -0.51 -25.08 6.40
CA ARG A 310 -0.16 -24.67 5.03
C ARG A 310 1.02 -23.69 4.99
N ALA A 311 1.08 -22.72 5.90
CA ALA A 311 2.21 -21.79 5.96
C ALA A 311 3.51 -22.49 6.38
N LEU A 312 3.43 -23.53 7.22
CA LEU A 312 4.57 -24.34 7.62
C LEU A 312 5.12 -25.21 6.47
N THR A 313 4.33 -25.56 5.44
CA THR A 313 4.82 -26.39 4.31
C THR A 313 5.83 -25.67 3.44
N PHE A 314 5.78 -24.33 3.41
CA PHE A 314 6.74 -23.51 2.68
C PHE A 314 7.65 -22.69 3.60
N ALA A 315 7.60 -22.92 4.92
CA ALA A 315 8.41 -22.15 5.86
C ALA A 315 9.90 -22.46 5.72
N ASN A 316 10.70 -21.39 5.64
CA ASN A 316 12.15 -21.42 5.74
C ASN A 316 12.63 -20.81 7.07
N ARG A 317 13.95 -20.82 7.30
CA ARG A 317 14.53 -20.26 8.53
C ARG A 317 14.14 -18.79 8.73
N ASN A 318 14.18 -17.99 7.66
CA ASN A 318 13.88 -16.56 7.70
C ASN A 318 12.43 -16.30 8.13
N LEU A 319 11.46 -16.97 7.52
CA LEU A 319 10.04 -16.81 7.86
C LEU A 319 9.77 -17.15 9.34
N LEU A 320 10.42 -18.18 9.88
CA LEU A 320 10.20 -18.64 11.26
C LEU A 320 10.77 -17.68 12.32
N ILE A 321 11.85 -16.97 12.00
CA ILE A 321 12.51 -16.04 12.92
C ILE A 321 12.16 -14.57 12.66
N THR A 322 11.46 -14.27 11.57
CA THR A 322 10.94 -12.92 11.31
C THR A 322 9.97 -12.52 12.40
N CYS A 323 10.11 -11.28 12.85
CA CYS A 323 9.25 -10.70 13.87
C CYS A 323 8.19 -9.78 13.26
N SER A 324 6.99 -9.83 13.83
CA SER A 324 5.97 -8.79 13.72
C SER A 324 5.68 -8.23 15.13
N TYR A 325 5.73 -6.91 15.31
CA TYR A 325 5.72 -6.26 16.64
C TYR A 325 6.67 -6.94 17.65
N GLU A 326 7.91 -7.19 17.25
CA GLU A 326 8.93 -7.86 18.08
C GLU A 326 8.64 -9.33 18.45
N ASN A 327 7.56 -9.92 17.94
CA ASN A 327 7.21 -11.32 18.17
C ASN A 327 7.52 -12.17 16.96
N THR A 328 8.22 -13.30 17.13
CA THR A 328 8.14 -14.40 16.17
C THR A 328 6.79 -15.10 16.30
N ALA A 329 6.39 -15.88 15.29
CA ALA A 329 5.16 -16.67 15.34
C ALA A 329 5.14 -17.65 16.53
N LEU A 330 6.28 -18.26 16.89
CA LEU A 330 6.41 -19.11 18.08
C LEU A 330 6.13 -18.32 19.37
N LEU A 331 6.79 -17.17 19.52
CA LEU A 331 6.63 -16.33 20.71
C LEU A 331 5.18 -15.86 20.84
N LEU A 332 4.58 -15.45 19.72
CA LEU A 332 3.18 -15.05 19.67
C LEU A 332 2.24 -16.20 20.06
N ALA A 333 2.43 -17.40 19.53
CA ALA A 333 1.61 -18.56 19.89
C ALA A 333 1.67 -18.88 21.39
N CYS A 334 2.88 -18.87 21.98
CA CYS A 334 3.03 -19.03 23.43
C CYS A 334 2.34 -17.92 24.22
N LYS A 335 2.49 -16.65 23.81
CA LYS A 335 1.84 -15.49 24.43
C LYS A 335 0.32 -15.55 24.39
N LEU A 336 -0.23 -16.05 23.28
CA LEU A 336 -1.67 -16.24 23.09
C LEU A 336 -2.21 -17.50 23.77
N ALA A 337 -1.38 -18.24 24.51
CA ALA A 337 -1.70 -19.52 25.11
C ALA A 337 -2.14 -20.61 24.11
N ASP A 338 -1.76 -20.49 22.84
CA ASP A 338 -2.02 -21.51 21.81
C ASP A 338 -0.91 -22.57 21.84
N LYS A 339 -1.03 -23.50 22.79
CA LYS A 339 -0.06 -24.59 22.97
C LYS A 339 0.12 -25.40 21.69
N GLU A 340 -0.95 -25.70 20.95
CA GLU A 340 -0.86 -26.58 19.79
C GLU A 340 -0.17 -25.90 18.60
N ALA A 341 -0.50 -24.63 18.32
CA ALA A 341 0.22 -23.86 17.30
C ALA A 341 1.71 -23.70 17.66
N ALA A 342 2.00 -23.40 18.94
CA ALA A 342 3.38 -23.26 19.42
C ALA A 342 4.19 -24.54 19.17
N ARG A 343 3.63 -25.72 19.46
CA ARG A 343 4.30 -27.01 19.22
C ARG A 343 4.54 -27.30 17.74
N LEU A 344 3.56 -27.02 16.87
CA LEU A 344 3.73 -27.18 15.42
C LEU A 344 4.85 -26.29 14.87
N ILE A 345 4.88 -25.01 15.27
CA ILE A 345 5.91 -24.07 14.87
C ILE A 345 7.27 -24.49 15.42
N LEU A 346 7.33 -24.87 16.71
CA LEU A 346 8.56 -25.31 17.37
C LEU A 346 9.18 -26.54 16.69
N ALA A 347 8.36 -27.52 16.33
CA ALA A 347 8.82 -28.71 15.61
C ALA A 347 9.48 -28.32 14.28
N LYS A 348 8.87 -27.41 13.52
CA LYS A 348 9.44 -26.91 12.25
C LYS A 348 10.71 -26.08 12.48
N MET A 349 10.76 -25.28 13.55
CA MET A 349 11.95 -24.54 13.96
C MET A 349 13.10 -25.48 14.35
N GLN A 350 12.83 -26.59 15.03
CA GLN A 350 13.83 -27.59 15.37
C GLN A 350 14.37 -28.30 14.12
N GLU A 351 13.48 -28.73 13.21
CA GLU A 351 13.83 -29.32 11.92
C GLU A 351 14.79 -28.42 11.14
N LEU A 352 14.50 -27.12 11.12
CA LEU A 352 15.29 -26.10 10.45
C LEU A 352 16.32 -25.44 11.36
N GLY A 353 16.62 -25.97 12.56
CA GLY A 353 17.64 -25.44 13.48
C GLY A 353 17.57 -23.94 13.76
N CYS A 354 16.37 -23.38 13.94
CA CYS A 354 16.13 -21.98 14.25
C CYS A 354 16.32 -21.68 15.75
N ALA A 355 16.70 -20.45 16.08
CA ALA A 355 16.77 -19.99 17.47
C ALA A 355 15.37 -19.69 18.05
N VAL A 356 15.15 -20.03 19.32
CA VAL A 356 13.84 -19.88 20.01
C VAL A 356 13.84 -18.82 21.12
N ASN A 357 14.94 -18.07 21.26
CA ASN A 357 15.18 -17.12 22.37
C ASN A 357 14.78 -15.68 22.05
N GLN A 358 13.95 -15.45 21.02
CA GLN A 358 13.41 -14.13 20.74
C GLN A 358 12.66 -13.59 21.97
N ARG A 359 12.77 -12.28 22.19
CA ARG A 359 12.11 -11.56 23.28
C ARG A 359 11.11 -10.58 22.69
N ASP A 360 9.96 -10.46 23.33
CA ASP A 360 8.97 -9.44 23.00
C ASP A 360 9.34 -8.08 23.61
N HIS A 361 8.47 -7.09 23.40
CA HIS A 361 8.62 -5.73 23.91
C HIS A 361 8.78 -5.65 25.45
N HIS A 362 8.33 -6.66 26.17
CA HIS A 362 8.48 -6.77 27.63
C HIS A 362 9.58 -7.75 28.03
N GLY A 363 10.44 -8.15 27.11
CA GLY A 363 11.58 -9.01 27.35
C GLY A 363 11.21 -10.46 27.61
N MET A 364 9.94 -10.86 27.46
CA MET A 364 9.46 -12.23 27.67
C MET A 364 9.84 -13.09 26.46
N THR A 365 10.24 -14.33 26.72
CA THR A 365 10.51 -15.34 25.68
C THR A 365 9.38 -16.37 25.62
N ALA A 366 9.42 -17.24 24.60
CA ALA A 366 8.46 -18.34 24.48
C ALA A 366 8.47 -19.23 25.75
N LEU A 367 9.64 -19.43 26.35
CA LEU A 367 9.81 -20.19 27.59
C LEU A 367 9.18 -19.48 28.80
N HIS A 368 9.26 -18.15 28.89
CA HIS A 368 8.58 -17.40 29.96
C HIS A 368 7.06 -17.59 29.89
N TRP A 369 6.48 -17.44 28.69
CA TRP A 369 5.04 -17.62 28.49
C TRP A 369 4.60 -19.07 28.74
N ALA A 370 5.36 -20.06 28.27
CA ALA A 370 5.07 -21.47 28.55
C ALA A 370 5.10 -21.79 30.05
N ASN A 371 6.02 -21.19 30.81
CA ASN A 371 6.09 -21.32 32.27
C ASN A 371 4.90 -20.63 32.95
N PHE A 372 4.54 -19.42 32.53
CA PHE A 372 3.38 -18.69 33.06
C PHE A 372 2.07 -19.48 32.91
N TYR A 373 1.90 -20.23 31.82
CA TYR A 373 0.71 -21.06 31.58
C TYR A 373 0.84 -22.51 32.07
N HIS A 374 1.96 -22.91 32.69
CA HIS A 374 2.23 -24.29 33.13
C HIS A 374 2.09 -25.34 32.00
N PHE A 375 2.60 -25.02 30.80
CA PHE A 375 2.58 -25.94 29.67
C PHE A 375 3.79 -26.88 29.70
N ASP A 376 3.85 -27.80 30.68
CA ASP A 376 5.03 -28.63 31.00
C ASP A 376 5.64 -29.40 29.81
N GLU A 377 4.81 -29.90 28.90
CA GLU A 377 5.30 -30.54 27.66
C GLU A 377 6.01 -29.54 26.75
N LEU A 378 5.41 -28.36 26.54
CA LEU A 378 5.99 -27.31 25.70
C LEU A 378 7.24 -26.70 26.35
N ILE A 379 7.27 -26.58 27.68
CA ILE A 379 8.46 -26.16 28.44
C ILE A 379 9.64 -27.09 28.10
N ARG A 380 9.44 -28.42 28.26
CA ARG A 380 10.48 -29.42 27.94
C ARG A 380 10.89 -29.38 26.47
N GLU A 381 9.93 -29.25 25.55
CA GLU A 381 10.22 -29.16 24.11
C GLU A 381 11.05 -27.90 23.77
N LEU A 382 10.73 -26.75 24.38
CA LEU A 382 11.47 -25.50 24.22
C LEU A 382 12.90 -25.61 24.77
N GLU A 383 13.09 -26.23 25.94
CA GLU A 383 14.41 -26.47 26.52
C GLU A 383 15.27 -27.36 25.62
N ILE A 384 14.69 -28.44 25.07
CA ILE A 384 15.35 -29.30 24.08
C ILE A 384 15.71 -28.50 22.82
N ALA A 385 14.87 -27.56 22.40
CA ALA A 385 15.15 -26.64 21.30
C ALA A 385 16.20 -25.54 21.63
N GLY A 386 16.77 -25.54 22.84
CA GLY A 386 17.80 -24.58 23.25
C GLY A 386 17.25 -23.27 23.81
N ALA A 387 16.02 -23.25 24.32
CA ALA A 387 15.51 -22.10 25.07
C ALA A 387 16.35 -21.85 26.34
N ALA A 388 16.66 -20.58 26.60
CA ALA A 388 17.56 -20.16 27.66
C ALA A 388 16.79 -19.71 28.93
N PRO A 389 16.73 -20.53 29.99
CA PRO A 389 15.94 -20.25 31.20
C PRO A 389 16.46 -19.05 32.02
N GLN A 390 17.72 -18.67 31.84
CA GLN A 390 18.38 -17.57 32.55
C GLN A 390 18.05 -16.17 31.99
N LEU A 391 17.39 -16.09 30.83
CA LEU A 391 16.95 -14.80 30.28
C LEU A 391 15.93 -14.16 31.22
N LYS A 392 16.00 -12.84 31.36
CA LYS A 392 15.12 -12.08 32.26
C LYS A 392 14.11 -11.26 31.46
N ALA A 393 12.86 -11.16 31.90
CA ALA A 393 11.88 -10.22 31.38
C ALA A 393 12.17 -8.77 31.86
N ALA A 394 11.37 -7.80 31.41
CA ALA A 394 11.52 -6.37 31.76
C ALA A 394 11.36 -6.08 33.26
N ASN A 395 10.65 -6.94 33.99
CA ASN A 395 10.53 -6.91 35.44
C ASN A 395 11.75 -7.54 36.16
N GLY A 396 12.77 -8.00 35.42
CA GLY A 396 13.98 -8.63 35.93
C GLY A 396 13.84 -10.11 36.32
N LYS A 397 12.69 -10.73 36.05
CA LYS A 397 12.37 -12.12 36.44
C LYS A 397 12.67 -13.11 35.33
N THR A 398 13.10 -14.32 35.69
CA THR A 398 13.37 -15.46 34.79
C THR A 398 12.12 -16.31 34.59
N CYS A 399 12.14 -17.27 33.65
CA CYS A 399 11.00 -18.16 33.43
C CYS A 399 10.62 -18.97 34.67
N GLU A 400 11.59 -19.35 35.51
CA GLU A 400 11.36 -20.05 36.79
C GLU A 400 10.43 -19.25 37.73
N TYR A 401 10.58 -17.92 37.79
CA TYR A 401 9.68 -17.08 38.58
C TYR A 401 8.24 -17.18 38.08
N PHE A 402 8.03 -17.17 36.77
CA PHE A 402 6.68 -17.25 36.19
C PHE A 402 6.04 -18.63 36.38
N TYR A 403 6.83 -19.67 36.63
CA TYR A 403 6.31 -20.99 37.01
C TYR A 403 5.95 -21.06 38.50
N GLN A 404 6.84 -20.57 39.38
CA GLN A 404 6.70 -20.73 40.83
C GLN A 404 5.77 -19.69 41.48
N HIS A 405 5.61 -18.52 40.87
CA HIS A 405 4.84 -17.43 41.47
C HIS A 405 3.35 -17.66 41.33
N GLN A 406 2.63 -17.68 42.47
CA GLN A 406 1.18 -17.73 42.46
C GLN A 406 0.60 -16.36 42.06
N PHE A 407 0.24 -16.22 40.77
CA PHE A 407 -0.35 -14.99 40.25
C PHE A 407 -1.75 -14.74 40.82
N THR A 408 -2.01 -13.48 41.17
CA THR A 408 -3.29 -13.02 41.70
C THR A 408 -3.81 -11.83 40.90
N LEU A 409 -5.03 -11.39 41.20
CA LEU A 409 -5.58 -10.16 40.62
C LEU A 409 -4.76 -8.89 40.92
N LYS A 410 -3.86 -8.91 41.92
CA LYS A 410 -2.98 -7.76 42.22
C LYS A 410 -1.90 -7.58 41.15
N ASP A 411 -1.35 -8.69 40.65
CA ASP A 411 -0.32 -8.71 39.61
C ASP A 411 -0.89 -8.19 38.27
N LEU A 412 -2.17 -8.47 38.02
CA LEU A 412 -2.91 -8.06 36.82
C LEU A 412 -3.70 -6.76 36.96
N LYS A 413 -3.32 -5.90 37.92
CA LYS A 413 -3.96 -4.59 38.12
C LYS A 413 -3.32 -3.55 37.19
N LEU A 414 -4.13 -2.66 36.64
CA LEU A 414 -3.63 -1.49 35.91
C LEU A 414 -2.76 -0.62 36.84
N ASN A 415 -1.54 -0.30 36.40
CA ASN A 415 -0.66 0.64 37.09
C ASN A 415 -0.97 2.06 36.59
N GLY A 416 -1.47 2.92 37.48
CA GLY A 416 -2.00 4.24 37.12
C GLY A 416 -3.54 4.27 37.06
N LYS A 417 -4.09 5.36 36.53
CA LYS A 417 -5.56 5.60 36.51
C LYS A 417 -6.18 5.52 35.11
N GLU A 418 -5.42 5.78 34.05
CA GLU A 418 -5.95 5.93 32.69
C GLU A 418 -5.10 5.16 31.68
N ILE A 419 -5.75 4.70 30.61
CA ILE A 419 -5.11 4.10 29.42
C ILE A 419 -5.10 5.20 28.36
N ILE A 420 -3.92 5.66 27.97
CA ILE A 420 -3.74 6.74 27.00
C ILE A 420 -3.05 6.14 25.78
N ASP A 421 -3.65 6.27 24.61
CA ASP A 421 -3.09 5.86 23.31
C ASP A 421 -2.57 4.41 23.24
N GLY A 422 -3.15 3.51 24.05
CA GLY A 422 -2.68 2.12 24.14
C GLY A 422 -1.41 1.92 24.95
N GLU A 423 -0.82 2.99 25.51
CA GLU A 423 0.32 2.90 26.40
C GLU A 423 -0.16 2.79 27.85
N PHE A 424 -0.11 1.58 28.39
CA PHE A 424 -0.30 1.34 29.82
C PHE A 424 0.57 0.18 30.29
N LYS A 425 0.64 -0.02 31.61
CA LYS A 425 1.34 -1.17 32.21
C LYS A 425 0.46 -1.79 33.28
N LEU A 426 0.55 -3.11 33.42
CA LEU A 426 0.04 -3.78 34.61
C LEU A 426 1.03 -3.62 35.79
N SER A 427 0.63 -4.03 36.99
CA SER A 427 1.51 -4.07 38.16
C SER A 427 2.74 -4.91 37.87
N ASP A 428 2.55 -6.09 37.27
CA ASP A 428 3.62 -6.82 36.61
C ASP A 428 3.70 -6.37 35.15
N CYS A 429 4.67 -5.51 34.84
CA CYS A 429 4.82 -4.96 33.50
C CYS A 429 5.10 -6.04 32.45
N ALA A 430 5.68 -7.18 32.83
CA ALA A 430 5.98 -8.27 31.90
C ALA A 430 4.71 -8.95 31.35
N LEU A 431 3.60 -8.86 32.09
CA LEU A 431 2.31 -9.45 31.70
C LEU A 431 1.39 -8.47 30.97
N THR A 432 1.84 -7.24 30.69
CA THR A 432 0.98 -6.21 30.10
C THR A 432 0.36 -6.66 28.77
N ASP A 433 1.11 -7.40 27.95
CA ASP A 433 0.66 -7.83 26.63
C ASP A 433 -0.61 -8.71 26.64
N ILE A 434 -0.85 -9.47 27.72
CA ILE A 434 -2.06 -10.31 27.81
C ILE A 434 -3.34 -9.47 27.77
N ALA A 435 -3.24 -8.18 28.11
CA ALA A 435 -4.39 -7.29 28.12
C ALA A 435 -4.85 -6.88 26.71
N PHE A 436 -3.94 -6.86 25.73
CA PHE A 436 -4.28 -6.59 24.33
C PHE A 436 -4.84 -7.82 23.62
N HIS A 437 -4.53 -9.02 24.12
CA HIS A 437 -4.86 -10.29 23.46
C HIS A 437 -5.79 -11.21 24.27
N MET A 438 -6.45 -10.67 25.30
CA MET A 438 -7.23 -11.49 26.24
C MET A 438 -8.38 -12.26 25.56
N ASP A 439 -8.99 -11.72 24.51
CA ASP A 439 -10.01 -12.41 23.72
C ASP A 439 -9.47 -13.73 23.15
N LYS A 440 -8.27 -13.69 22.57
CA LYS A 440 -7.60 -14.86 21.98
C LYS A 440 -7.12 -15.83 23.04
N ILE A 441 -6.50 -15.31 24.11
CA ILE A 441 -6.07 -16.12 25.26
C ILE A 441 -7.26 -16.84 25.88
N ALA A 442 -8.40 -16.15 26.06
CA ALA A 442 -9.60 -16.74 26.62
C ALA A 442 -10.18 -17.85 25.74
N LEU A 443 -10.12 -17.72 24.40
CA LEU A 443 -10.53 -18.78 23.48
C LEU A 443 -9.59 -19.99 23.56
N ASN A 444 -8.28 -19.76 23.50
CA ASN A 444 -7.27 -20.83 23.51
C ASN A 444 -7.27 -21.62 24.83
N LEU A 445 -7.47 -20.94 25.97
CA LEU A 445 -7.62 -21.55 27.29
C LEU A 445 -9.05 -22.05 27.59
N LYS A 446 -9.98 -21.93 26.64
CA LYS A 446 -11.38 -22.35 26.77
C LYS A 446 -12.12 -21.69 27.95
N LEU A 447 -11.81 -20.41 28.22
CA LEU A 447 -12.47 -19.57 29.24
C LEU A 447 -13.77 -18.93 28.72
N THR A 448 -14.01 -19.01 27.41
CA THR A 448 -15.12 -18.43 26.67
C THR A 448 -15.35 -19.17 25.34
N THR A 449 -16.37 -18.77 24.59
CA THR A 449 -16.68 -19.33 23.26
C THR A 449 -16.58 -18.26 22.17
N PRO A 450 -16.38 -18.64 20.89
CA PRO A 450 -16.39 -17.68 19.78
C PRO A 450 -17.68 -16.84 19.71
N SER A 451 -18.83 -17.45 20.02
CA SER A 451 -20.12 -16.76 20.06
C SER A 451 -20.17 -15.68 21.14
N GLU A 452 -19.64 -15.95 22.33
CA GLU A 452 -19.54 -14.95 23.41
C GLU A 452 -18.63 -13.78 23.02
N ILE A 453 -17.50 -14.04 22.37
CA ILE A 453 -16.59 -13.00 21.88
C ILE A 453 -17.28 -12.14 20.80
N ALA A 454 -17.95 -12.76 19.85
CA ALA A 454 -18.70 -12.05 18.80
C ALA A 454 -19.82 -11.17 19.40
N GLU A 455 -20.55 -11.68 20.41
CA GLU A 455 -21.54 -10.88 21.13
C GLU A 455 -20.93 -9.70 21.88
N LEU A 456 -19.73 -9.85 22.46
CA LEU A 456 -19.03 -8.74 23.12
C LEU A 456 -18.65 -7.65 22.12
N TYR A 457 -18.07 -8.02 20.98
CA TYR A 457 -17.76 -7.07 19.91
C TYR A 457 -19.01 -6.37 19.37
N ALA A 458 -20.15 -7.06 19.27
CA ALA A 458 -21.41 -6.48 18.83
C ALA A 458 -22.00 -5.46 19.83
N ARG A 459 -21.61 -5.51 21.10
CA ARG A 459 -22.11 -4.61 22.16
C ARG A 459 -21.30 -3.32 22.29
N ASP A 460 -20.07 -3.28 21.79
CA ASP A 460 -19.19 -2.11 21.84
C ASP A 460 -18.38 -2.01 20.54
N GLU A 461 -18.95 -1.34 19.54
CA GLU A 461 -18.30 -1.09 18.25
C GLU A 461 -16.96 -0.35 18.40
N MET A 462 -16.78 0.45 19.46
CA MET A 462 -15.53 1.19 19.71
C MET A 462 -14.42 0.27 20.24
N ALA A 463 -14.72 -0.93 20.73
CA ALA A 463 -13.71 -1.91 21.11
C ALA A 463 -12.88 -2.44 19.94
N GLN A 464 -13.37 -2.26 18.71
CA GLN A 464 -12.62 -2.55 17.48
C GLN A 464 -11.61 -1.45 17.14
N ILE A 465 -11.74 -0.26 17.73
CA ILE A 465 -10.96 0.93 17.35
C ILE A 465 -10.06 1.39 18.51
N ARG A 466 -10.47 1.18 19.77
CA ARG A 466 -9.78 1.69 20.95
C ARG A 466 -9.29 0.58 21.87
N SER A 467 -7.99 0.51 22.05
CA SER A 467 -7.30 -0.37 23.00
C SER A 467 -7.85 -0.26 24.44
N SER A 468 -8.25 0.94 24.88
CA SER A 468 -8.91 1.15 26.16
C SER A 468 -10.22 0.36 26.27
N ASN A 469 -11.05 0.37 25.23
CA ASN A 469 -12.32 -0.34 25.21
C ASN A 469 -12.07 -1.84 25.21
N ARG A 470 -11.12 -2.33 24.40
CA ARG A 470 -10.69 -3.73 24.39
C ARG A 470 -10.23 -4.21 25.78
N PHE A 471 -9.48 -3.37 26.50
CA PHE A 471 -9.06 -3.66 27.87
C PHE A 471 -10.24 -3.87 28.82
N TYR A 472 -11.24 -2.99 28.79
CA TYR A 472 -12.40 -3.12 29.68
C TYR A 472 -13.34 -4.24 29.24
N LEU A 473 -13.50 -4.45 27.94
CA LEU A 473 -14.40 -5.44 27.37
C LEU A 473 -13.89 -6.86 27.56
N PHE A 474 -12.60 -7.10 27.29
CA PHE A 474 -12.01 -8.44 27.35
C PHE A 474 -11.13 -8.62 28.60
N PHE A 475 -10.08 -7.82 28.76
CA PHE A 475 -9.11 -8.05 29.83
C PHE A 475 -9.74 -8.00 31.23
N LYS A 476 -10.51 -6.96 31.54
CA LYS A 476 -11.20 -6.84 32.83
C LYS A 476 -12.21 -7.96 33.10
N LEU A 477 -12.88 -8.44 32.05
CA LEU A 477 -13.89 -9.50 32.13
C LEU A 477 -13.26 -10.88 32.36
N PHE A 478 -12.20 -11.21 31.63
CA PHE A 478 -11.62 -12.55 31.62
C PHE A 478 -10.45 -12.73 32.59
N ARG A 479 -9.78 -11.67 33.06
CA ARG A 479 -8.67 -11.81 34.01
C ARG A 479 -9.00 -12.60 35.29
N PRO A 480 -10.21 -12.54 35.91
CA PRO A 480 -10.51 -13.39 37.07
C PRO A 480 -10.62 -14.86 36.69
N LYS A 481 -11.15 -15.15 35.49
CA LYS A 481 -11.21 -16.51 34.95
C LYS A 481 -9.81 -17.05 34.65
N LEU A 482 -8.90 -16.21 34.15
CA LEU A 482 -7.50 -16.56 33.95
C LEU A 482 -6.82 -16.93 35.27
N ILE A 483 -6.97 -16.11 36.33
CA ILE A 483 -6.41 -16.43 37.66
C ILE A 483 -6.95 -17.78 38.17
N ALA A 484 -8.27 -17.98 38.12
CA ALA A 484 -8.88 -19.24 38.54
C ALA A 484 -8.44 -20.44 37.69
N TRP A 485 -8.07 -20.21 36.43
CA TRP A 485 -7.50 -21.23 35.56
C TRP A 485 -6.06 -21.58 35.95
N LEU A 486 -5.23 -20.56 36.25
CA LEU A 486 -3.85 -20.73 36.72
C LEU A 486 -3.78 -21.46 38.06
N ASP A 487 -4.65 -21.12 39.02
CA ASP A 487 -4.74 -21.81 40.31
C ASP A 487 -5.00 -23.31 40.13
N LYS A 488 -5.87 -23.70 39.17
CA LYS A 488 -6.15 -25.10 38.87
C LYS A 488 -4.96 -25.84 38.26
N GLN A 489 -4.13 -25.17 37.44
CA GLN A 489 -2.93 -25.81 36.90
C GLN A 489 -1.94 -26.14 38.01
N ASN A 490 -1.73 -25.20 38.95
CA ASN A 490 -0.90 -25.40 40.13
C ASN A 490 -1.37 -26.57 41.01
N GLU A 491 -2.68 -26.72 41.21
CA GLU A 491 -3.25 -27.83 41.99
C GLU A 491 -3.02 -29.21 41.34
N LEU A 492 -3.17 -29.29 40.01
CA LEU A 492 -2.95 -30.52 39.24
C LEU A 492 -1.48 -30.98 39.31
N GLU A 493 -0.53 -30.04 39.34
CA GLU A 493 0.89 -30.32 39.49
C GLU A 493 1.20 -30.90 40.88
N GLN A 494 0.71 -30.25 41.95
CA GLN A 494 0.92 -30.72 43.32
C GLN A 494 0.39 -32.15 43.52
N GLN A 495 -0.76 -32.47 42.93
CA GLN A 495 -1.32 -33.82 42.93
C GLN A 495 -0.41 -34.82 42.19
N THR A 496 0.18 -34.42 41.07
CA THR A 496 1.09 -35.26 40.27
C THR A 496 2.39 -35.55 41.03
N ILE A 497 2.98 -34.55 41.70
CA ILE A 497 4.18 -34.70 42.54
C ILE A 497 3.89 -35.60 43.75
N HIS A 498 2.73 -35.44 44.40
CA HIS A 498 2.31 -36.30 45.51
C HIS A 498 2.09 -37.75 45.07
N HIS A 499 1.59 -38.00 43.86
CA HIS A 499 1.43 -39.36 43.33
C HIS A 499 2.76 -40.04 42.96
N VAL A 500 3.75 -39.30 42.41
CA VAL A 500 5.08 -39.87 42.08
C VAL A 500 5.91 -40.13 43.34
N SER A 501 5.86 -39.21 44.32
CA SER A 501 6.54 -39.37 45.61
C SER A 501 5.94 -40.44 46.53
N ALA A 502 4.68 -40.83 46.32
CA ALA A 502 4.05 -41.93 47.05
C ALA A 502 4.30 -43.31 46.42
N HIS A 503 4.93 -43.39 45.25
CA HIS A 503 5.23 -44.63 44.50
C HIS A 503 6.74 -44.83 44.26
N SER A 504 7.58 -43.99 44.86
CA SER A 504 9.03 -44.17 45.02
C SER A 504 9.35 -44.55 46.46
#